data_AF-A0A5X0C625-F1
#
_entry.id   AF-A0A5X0C625-F1
#
_cell.length_a   1.000
_cell.length_b   1.000
_cell.length_c   1.000
_cell.angle_alpha   90.00
_cell.angle_beta   90.00
_cell.angle_gamma   90.00
#
_symmetry.space_group_name_H-M   'P 1'
#
loop_
_entity.id
_entity.type
_entity.pdbx_description
1 polymer ?
#
loop_
_entity_poly.entity_id
_entity_poly.type
_entity_poly.pdbx_seq_one_letter_code
_entity_poly.pdbx_strand_id
1 'polypeptide(L)'
;NNSIADSNAMIATDMRRRVYDLMQEGKSRQEIIDYMVARYGNFVTYDPPLTPLTVLLWVLPLAAIVAGGWIIVARTRRRVRIRQDVLADAIPAAGPRAGWGVYVPGVVMALVVAAISYSQTGSYQQVRAWQQATAQTPGLLARALDPQAQPLNEEEMARLA
;
A
#
# COMPACT_ATOMS: atom_id res chain seq x y z
N ASN A 1 -15.57 -4.56 22.68
CA ASN A 1 -14.38 -5.25 22.18
C ASN A 1 -14.62 -6.75 22.37
N ASN A 2 -15.01 -7.47 21.32
CA ASN A 2 -15.35 -8.90 21.37
C ASN A 2 -14.29 -9.72 20.63
N SER A 3 -13.98 -10.91 21.17
CA SER A 3 -12.90 -11.79 20.71
C SER A 3 -13.11 -12.30 19.28
N ILE A 4 -12.12 -12.03 18.43
CA ILE A 4 -12.04 -12.49 17.03
C ILE A 4 -11.83 -14.01 16.94
N ALA A 5 -11.26 -14.62 17.99
CA ALA A 5 -10.96 -16.05 18.02
C ALA A 5 -12.22 -16.94 18.10
N ASP A 6 -13.31 -16.41 18.69
CA ASP A 6 -14.55 -17.17 18.90
C ASP A 6 -15.58 -16.89 17.79
N SER A 7 -15.60 -15.65 17.29
CA SER A 7 -16.54 -15.22 16.24
C SER A 7 -16.31 -15.94 14.90
N ASN A 8 -15.05 -16.24 14.56
CA ASN A 8 -14.71 -16.87 13.28
C ASN A 8 -14.92 -18.40 13.30
N ALA A 9 -14.75 -19.05 14.45
CA ALA A 9 -14.91 -20.50 14.60
C ALA A 9 -16.39 -20.94 14.55
N MET A 10 -17.29 -20.15 15.14
CA MET A 10 -18.73 -20.43 15.11
C MET A 10 -19.32 -20.24 13.70
N ILE A 11 -18.95 -19.16 12.99
CA ILE A 11 -19.43 -18.87 11.62
C ILE A 11 -18.90 -19.92 10.62
N ALA A 12 -17.64 -20.30 10.70
CA ALA A 12 -17.04 -21.30 9.79
C ALA A 12 -17.63 -22.71 9.98
N THR A 13 -18.18 -23.03 11.16
CA THR A 13 -18.82 -24.32 11.42
C THR A 13 -20.23 -24.39 10.83
N ASP A 14 -20.99 -23.30 10.92
CA ASP A 14 -22.32 -23.19 10.30
C ASP A 14 -22.23 -23.24 8.76
N MET A 15 -21.26 -22.53 8.18
CA MET A 15 -20.99 -22.56 6.74
C MET A 15 -20.68 -23.97 6.21
N ARG A 16 -19.82 -24.73 6.91
CA ARG A 16 -19.47 -26.10 6.52
C ARG A 16 -20.67 -27.04 6.53
N ARG A 17 -21.54 -26.94 7.54
CA ARG A 17 -22.80 -27.71 7.60
C ARG A 17 -23.70 -27.36 6.43
N ARG A 18 -23.89 -26.07 6.14
CA ARG A 18 -24.78 -25.65 5.07
C ARG A 18 -24.27 -26.04 3.68
N VAL A 19 -22.96 -25.98 3.44
CA VAL A 19 -22.35 -26.49 2.21
C VAL A 19 -22.59 -28.00 2.07
N TYR A 20 -22.47 -28.75 3.17
CA TYR A 20 -22.75 -30.19 3.18
C TYR A 20 -24.20 -30.51 2.84
N ASP A 21 -25.17 -29.78 3.42
CA ASP A 21 -26.59 -29.94 3.09
C ASP A 21 -26.85 -29.67 1.59
N LEU A 22 -26.30 -28.59 1.05
CA LEU A 22 -26.50 -28.21 -0.35
C LEU A 22 -25.83 -29.20 -1.33
N MET A 23 -24.71 -29.83 -0.93
CA MET A 23 -24.10 -30.92 -1.69
C MET A 23 -24.98 -32.18 -1.69
N GLN A 24 -25.61 -32.51 -0.55
CA GLN A 24 -26.55 -33.63 -0.46
C GLN A 24 -27.86 -33.37 -1.22
N GLU A 25 -28.29 -32.11 -1.30
CA GLU A 25 -29.40 -31.67 -2.17
C GLU A 25 -29.06 -31.77 -3.67
N GLY A 26 -27.83 -32.15 -4.03
CA GLY A 26 -27.40 -32.34 -5.42
C GLY A 26 -27.11 -31.03 -6.16
N LYS A 27 -26.95 -29.90 -5.45
CA LYS A 27 -26.66 -28.61 -6.07
C LYS A 27 -25.26 -28.60 -6.68
N SER A 28 -25.12 -27.90 -7.80
CA SER A 28 -23.84 -27.70 -8.46
C SER A 28 -22.93 -26.78 -7.63
N ARG A 29 -21.61 -26.89 -7.84
CA ARG A 29 -20.61 -26.05 -7.18
C ARG A 29 -20.94 -24.55 -7.29
N GLN A 30 -21.38 -24.11 -8.47
CA GLN A 30 -21.69 -22.70 -8.71
C GLN A 30 -22.89 -22.25 -7.88
N GLU A 31 -23.97 -23.04 -7.82
CA GLU A 31 -25.14 -22.73 -7.01
C GLU A 31 -24.84 -22.70 -5.50
N ILE A 32 -23.94 -23.56 -5.04
CA ILE A 32 -23.48 -23.55 -3.63
C ILE A 32 -22.73 -22.25 -3.35
N ILE A 33 -21.80 -21.85 -4.23
CA ILE A 33 -21.04 -20.59 -4.10
C ILE A 33 -21.99 -19.40 -4.12
N ASP A 34 -22.91 -19.35 -5.08
CA ASP A 34 -23.86 -18.25 -5.23
C ASP A 34 -24.77 -18.12 -3.99
N TYR A 35 -25.25 -19.24 -3.44
CA TYR A 35 -26.02 -19.25 -2.18
C TYR A 35 -25.18 -18.75 -1.00
N MET A 36 -23.93 -19.20 -0.89
CA MET A 36 -23.03 -18.78 0.18
C MET A 36 -22.69 -17.29 0.10
N VAL A 37 -22.45 -16.77 -1.10
CA VAL A 37 -22.21 -15.34 -1.33
C VAL A 37 -23.45 -14.51 -1.02
N ALA A 38 -24.64 -14.97 -1.41
CA ALA A 38 -25.89 -14.28 -1.13
C ALA A 38 -26.22 -14.21 0.37
N ARG A 39 -25.89 -15.26 1.14
CA ARG A 39 -26.24 -15.37 2.57
C ARG A 39 -25.17 -14.81 3.51
N TYR A 40 -23.90 -14.94 3.15
CA TYR A 40 -22.76 -14.64 4.02
C TYR A 40 -21.76 -13.62 3.42
N GLY A 41 -22.00 -13.12 2.21
CA GLY A 41 -21.22 -12.08 1.55
C GLY A 41 -20.02 -12.59 0.73
N ASN A 42 -19.33 -11.66 0.06
CA ASN A 42 -18.24 -11.97 -0.87
C ASN A 42 -16.95 -12.51 -0.21
N PHE A 43 -16.92 -12.66 1.12
CA PHE A 43 -15.75 -13.15 1.88
C PHE A 43 -15.63 -14.67 1.91
N VAL A 44 -16.62 -15.41 1.39
CA VAL A 44 -16.63 -16.87 1.38
C VAL A 44 -15.79 -17.45 0.23
N THR A 45 -15.49 -16.65 -0.79
CA THR A 45 -14.72 -17.05 -1.97
C THR A 45 -13.46 -16.20 -2.08
N TYR A 46 -12.33 -16.83 -2.44
CA TYR A 46 -11.01 -16.18 -2.52
C TYR A 46 -10.87 -15.23 -3.73
N ASP A 47 -11.81 -15.27 -4.68
CA ASP A 47 -11.89 -14.40 -5.85
C ASP A 47 -13.05 -13.38 -5.68
N PRO A 48 -12.83 -12.24 -5.00
CA PRO A 48 -13.78 -11.15 -5.04
C PRO A 48 -13.87 -10.62 -6.48
N PRO A 49 -15.07 -10.58 -7.11
CA PRO A 49 -15.19 -10.10 -8.47
C PRO A 49 -14.72 -8.65 -8.55
N LEU A 50 -13.90 -8.33 -9.55
CA LEU A 50 -13.48 -6.97 -9.85
C LEU A 50 -14.72 -6.15 -10.24
N THR A 51 -15.36 -5.52 -9.25
CA THR A 51 -16.55 -4.72 -9.51
C THR A 51 -16.17 -3.48 -10.33
N PRO A 52 -17.07 -2.98 -11.20
CA PRO A 52 -16.86 -1.72 -11.92
C PRO A 52 -16.53 -0.55 -10.98
N LEU A 53 -17.08 -0.57 -9.76
CA LEU A 53 -16.80 0.42 -8.72
C LEU A 53 -15.35 0.35 -8.24
N THR A 54 -14.81 -0.85 -8.01
CA THR A 54 -13.41 -1.05 -7.64
C THR A 54 -12.50 -0.50 -8.73
N VAL A 55 -12.76 -0.83 -9.99
CA VAL A 55 -11.97 -0.32 -11.12
C VAL A 55 -12.07 1.21 -11.22
N LEU A 56 -13.27 1.78 -11.10
CA LEU A 56 -13.48 3.23 -11.11
C LEU A 56 -12.68 3.93 -10.01
N LEU A 57 -12.65 3.35 -8.80
CA LEU A 57 -11.95 3.90 -7.64
C LEU A 57 -10.43 3.98 -7.88
N TRP A 58 -9.88 3.05 -8.66
CA TRP A 58 -8.45 3.07 -9.05
C TRP A 58 -8.16 3.90 -10.32
N VAL A 59 -9.08 3.94 -11.28
CA VAL A 59 -8.91 4.71 -12.53
C VAL A 59 -9.03 6.21 -12.29
N LEU A 60 -9.93 6.65 -11.40
CA LEU A 60 -10.16 8.06 -11.09
C LEU A 60 -8.89 8.81 -10.62
N PRO A 61 -8.10 8.34 -9.64
CA PRO A 61 -6.87 9.01 -9.22
C PRO A 61 -5.82 9.06 -10.33
N LEU A 62 -5.67 7.98 -11.12
CA LEU A 62 -4.75 7.97 -12.26
C LEU A 62 -5.17 8.99 -13.33
N ALA A 63 -6.46 9.02 -13.66
CA ALA A 63 -7.02 9.99 -14.60
C ALA A 63 -6.85 11.44 -14.13
N ALA A 64 -7.00 11.71 -12.82
CA ALA A 64 -6.79 13.04 -12.24
C ALA A 64 -5.34 13.51 -12.39
N ILE A 65 -4.36 12.62 -12.16
CA ILE A 65 -2.93 12.94 -12.33
C ILE A 65 -2.62 13.24 -13.81
N VAL A 66 -3.09 12.39 -14.72
CA VAL A 66 -2.89 12.57 -16.17
C VAL A 66 -3.54 13.88 -16.65
N ALA A 67 -4.78 14.15 -16.23
CA ALA A 67 -5.49 15.37 -16.58
C ALA A 67 -4.79 16.62 -16.03
N GLY A 68 -4.33 16.59 -14.78
CA GLY A 68 -3.57 17.68 -14.16
C GLY A 68 -2.27 17.97 -14.91
N GLY A 69 -1.48 16.92 -15.20
CA GLY A 69 -0.27 17.03 -16.00
C GLY A 69 -0.52 17.57 -17.40
N TRP A 70 -1.57 17.06 -18.07
CA TRP A 70 -1.99 17.53 -19.39
C TRP A 70 -2.36 19.01 -19.38
N ILE A 71 -3.14 19.48 -18.40
CA ILE A 71 -3.55 20.89 -18.28
C ILE A 71 -2.33 21.79 -18.12
N ILE A 72 -1.36 21.41 -17.29
CA ILE A 72 -0.11 22.17 -17.09
C ILE A 72 0.66 22.28 -18.41
N VAL A 73 0.84 21.17 -19.13
CA VAL A 73 1.55 21.13 -20.42
C VAL A 73 0.79 21.94 -21.48
N ALA A 74 -0.54 21.77 -21.57
CA ALA A 74 -1.38 22.46 -22.54
C ALA A 74 -1.38 23.99 -22.31
N ARG A 75 -1.48 24.45 -21.05
CA ARG A 75 -1.36 25.88 -20.72
C ARG A 75 0.01 26.43 -21.05
N THR A 76 1.07 25.70 -20.72
CA THR A 76 2.45 26.12 -21.03
C THR A 76 2.66 26.25 -22.54
N ARG A 77 2.18 25.26 -23.32
CA ARG A 77 2.26 25.29 -24.79
C ARG A 77 1.43 26.41 -25.42
N ARG A 78 0.26 26.74 -24.87
CA ARG A 78 -0.56 27.88 -25.35
C ARG A 78 0.10 29.23 -25.05
N ARG A 79 0.72 29.38 -23.87
CA ARG A 79 1.49 30.59 -23.51
C ARG A 79 2.71 30.76 -24.42
N VAL A 80 3.40 29.67 -24.75
CA VAL A 80 4.51 29.67 -25.71
C VAL A 80 4.02 30.04 -27.10
N ARG A 81 2.88 29.49 -27.57
CA ARG A 81 2.31 29.85 -28.88
C ARG A 81 1.88 31.31 -28.96
N ILE A 82 1.13 31.83 -28.00
CA ILE A 82 0.75 33.27 -28.00
C ILE A 82 1.99 34.17 -27.95
N ARG A 83 3.03 33.78 -27.20
CA ARG A 83 4.30 34.53 -27.18
C ARG A 83 5.07 34.37 -28.50
N GLN A 84 4.96 33.24 -29.19
CA GLN A 84 5.53 33.01 -30.51
C GLN A 84 4.81 33.81 -31.58
N ASP A 85 3.48 33.85 -31.59
CA ASP A 85 2.68 34.59 -32.59
C ASP A 85 2.98 36.10 -32.49
N VAL A 86 3.00 36.64 -31.26
CA VAL A 86 3.31 38.07 -31.00
C VAL A 86 4.78 38.42 -31.29
N LEU A 87 5.71 37.46 -31.22
CA LEU A 87 7.14 37.67 -31.49
C LEU A 87 7.54 37.35 -32.94
N ALA A 88 6.81 36.47 -33.61
CA ALA A 88 7.01 36.06 -35.00
C ALA A 88 6.64 37.18 -35.98
N ASP A 89 5.65 38.00 -35.63
CA ASP A 89 5.33 39.24 -36.37
C ASP A 89 6.40 40.33 -36.15
N ALA A 90 7.30 40.18 -35.17
CA ALA A 90 8.14 41.27 -34.68
C ALA A 90 9.62 41.26 -35.11
N ILE A 91 10.32 40.14 -35.39
CA ILE A 91 11.73 40.07 -35.95
C ILE A 91 12.24 38.59 -36.02
N PRO A 92 13.10 38.19 -36.99
CA PRO A 92 13.54 36.78 -37.15
C PRO A 92 14.71 36.33 -36.25
N ALA A 93 14.72 35.01 -36.00
CA ALA A 93 15.76 34.11 -35.48
C ALA A 93 16.17 34.15 -33.98
N ALA A 94 15.93 33.00 -33.32
CA ALA A 94 16.48 32.46 -32.08
C ALA A 94 16.09 33.14 -30.74
N GLY A 95 14.91 32.78 -30.22
CA GLY A 95 14.49 33.04 -28.84
C GLY A 95 14.88 31.92 -27.85
N PRO A 96 15.03 32.21 -26.55
CA PRO A 96 15.70 31.34 -25.59
C PRO A 96 14.87 30.10 -25.23
N ARG A 97 15.54 28.95 -25.21
CA ARG A 97 14.97 27.66 -24.80
C ARG A 97 14.55 27.74 -23.32
N ALA A 98 13.28 27.45 -23.01
CA ALA A 98 12.80 27.42 -21.64
C ALA A 98 13.65 26.44 -20.80
N GLY A 99 14.45 27.00 -19.90
CA GLY A 99 15.38 26.24 -19.07
C GLY A 99 14.66 25.38 -18.05
N TRP A 100 15.37 24.36 -17.54
CA TRP A 100 14.88 23.37 -16.57
C TRP A 100 14.25 23.95 -15.29
N GLY A 101 14.40 25.26 -15.02
CA GLY A 101 13.82 25.98 -13.89
C GLY A 101 12.30 25.92 -13.75
N VAL A 102 11.55 25.66 -14.83
CA VAL A 102 10.07 25.52 -14.76
C VAL A 102 9.65 24.24 -14.02
N TYR A 103 10.49 23.20 -14.03
CA TYR A 103 10.20 21.91 -13.38
C TYR A 103 10.70 21.82 -11.95
N VAL A 104 11.61 22.73 -11.54
CA VAL A 104 12.22 22.76 -10.20
C VAL A 104 11.18 22.79 -9.07
N PRO A 105 10.11 23.61 -9.11
CA PRO A 105 9.10 23.62 -8.06
C PRO A 105 8.35 22.29 -7.95
N GLY A 106 8.08 21.64 -9.09
CA GLY A 106 7.39 20.35 -9.14
C GLY A 106 8.23 19.21 -8.57
N VAL A 107 9.53 19.18 -8.91
CA VAL A 107 10.47 18.18 -8.38
C VAL A 107 10.69 18.38 -6.89
N VAL A 108 10.83 19.62 -6.40
CA VAL A 108 10.97 19.90 -4.97
C VAL A 108 9.71 19.45 -4.22
N MET A 109 8.52 19.72 -4.74
CA MET A 109 7.28 19.30 -4.08
C MET A 109 7.13 17.77 -4.07
N ALA A 110 7.51 17.08 -5.15
CA ALA A 110 7.52 15.61 -5.20
C ALA A 110 8.52 15.00 -4.18
N LEU A 111 9.71 15.60 -4.04
CA LEU A 111 10.70 15.16 -3.05
C LEU A 111 10.24 15.41 -1.62
N VAL A 112 9.58 16.54 -1.35
CA VAL A 112 9.02 16.85 -0.03
C VAL A 112 7.91 15.85 0.33
N VAL A 113 6.98 15.57 -0.59
CA VAL A 113 5.92 14.58 -0.38
C VAL A 113 6.50 13.18 -0.17
N ALA A 114 7.50 12.78 -0.96
CA ALA A 114 8.19 11.51 -0.80
C ALA A 114 8.91 11.41 0.55
N ALA A 115 9.60 12.47 0.99
CA ALA A 115 10.27 12.52 2.30
C ALA A 115 9.27 12.46 3.47
N ILE A 116 8.15 13.18 3.37
CA ILE A 116 7.07 13.13 4.37
C ILE A 116 6.45 11.73 4.41
N SER A 117 6.15 11.14 3.26
CA SER A 117 5.61 9.77 3.17
C SER A 117 6.59 8.77 3.78
N TYR A 118 7.87 8.85 3.42
CA TYR A 118 8.92 8.01 3.99
C TYR A 118 9.04 8.18 5.50
N SER A 119 8.85 9.39 6.03
CA SER A 119 8.88 9.62 7.49
C SER A 119 7.67 9.05 8.23
N GLN A 120 6.50 9.00 7.58
CA GLN A 120 5.28 8.44 8.19
C GLN A 120 5.21 6.90 8.05
N THR A 121 5.78 6.33 6.99
CA THR A 121 5.77 4.88 6.74
C THR A 121 7.08 4.17 7.12
N GLY A 122 8.17 4.92 7.31
CA GLY A 122 9.49 4.39 7.60
C GLY A 122 9.60 3.92 9.04
N SER A 123 9.78 2.61 9.22
CA SER A 123 9.94 1.96 10.52
C SER A 123 11.28 2.27 11.20
N TYR A 124 11.68 3.53 11.26
CA TYR A 124 12.93 3.97 11.91
C TYR A 124 13.01 3.52 13.37
N GLN A 125 11.86 3.39 14.04
CA GLN A 125 11.70 2.78 15.36
C GLN A 125 12.14 1.31 15.39
N GLN A 126 11.75 0.51 14.39
CA GLN A 126 12.11 -0.91 14.30
C GLN A 126 13.60 -1.11 14.00
N VAL A 127 14.21 -0.24 13.18
CA VAL A 127 15.65 -0.29 12.89
C VAL A 127 16.48 -0.02 14.14
N ARG A 128 16.08 0.95 14.98
CA ARG A 128 16.77 1.21 16.24
C ARG A 128 16.59 0.08 17.26
N ALA A 129 15.40 -0.52 17.34
CA ALA A 129 15.16 -1.69 18.19
C ALA A 129 16.02 -2.89 17.77
N TRP A 130 16.15 -3.13 16.46
CA TRP A 130 17.02 -4.17 15.92
C TRP A 130 18.51 -3.89 16.23
N GLN A 131 18.98 -2.65 16.04
CA GLN A 131 20.36 -2.26 16.38
C GLN A 131 20.67 -2.46 17.87
N GLN A 132 19.71 -2.15 18.76
CA GLN A 132 19.86 -2.36 20.20
C GLN A 132 19.94 -3.85 20.55
N ALA A 133 19.10 -4.68 19.91
CA ALA A 133 19.12 -6.12 20.11
C ALA A 133 20.45 -6.74 19.65
N THR A 134 20.96 -6.36 18.46
CA THR A 134 22.23 -6.86 17.91
C THR A 134 23.45 -6.42 18.74
N ALA A 135 23.41 -5.22 19.33
CA ALA A 135 24.50 -4.73 20.18
C ALA A 135 24.61 -5.49 21.52
N GLN A 136 23.50 -6.03 22.04
CA GLN A 136 23.46 -6.76 23.32
C GLN A 136 23.67 -8.28 23.15
N THR A 137 23.51 -8.80 21.94
CA THR A 137 23.66 -10.23 21.63
C THR A 137 25.02 -10.83 22.03
N PRO A 138 26.19 -10.19 21.79
CA PRO A 138 27.46 -10.83 22.10
C PRO A 138 27.68 -11.04 23.61
N GLY A 139 27.15 -10.15 24.46
CA GLY A 139 27.24 -10.30 25.91
C GLY A 139 26.34 -11.42 26.46
N LEU A 140 25.15 -11.58 25.88
CA LEU A 140 24.22 -12.65 26.24
C LEU A 140 24.72 -14.02 25.76
N LEU A 141 25.30 -14.09 24.55
CA LEU A 141 25.91 -15.29 24.01
C LEU A 141 27.14 -15.72 24.83
N ALA A 142 27.98 -14.77 25.25
CA ALA A 142 29.13 -15.05 26.11
C ALA A 142 28.71 -15.63 27.48
N ARG A 143 27.60 -15.14 28.04
CA ARG A 143 27.05 -15.64 29.31
C ARG A 143 26.40 -17.02 29.18
N ALA A 144 25.73 -17.30 28.06
CA ALA A 144 25.11 -18.60 27.79
C ALA A 144 26.14 -19.72 27.57
N LEU A 145 27.36 -19.38 27.15
CA LEU A 145 28.47 -20.32 26.95
C LEU A 145 29.33 -20.53 28.21
N ASP A 146 29.12 -19.76 29.27
CA ASP A 146 29.83 -19.87 30.54
C ASP A 146 29.06 -20.77 31.53
N PRO A 147 29.56 -21.99 31.84
CA PRO A 147 28.89 -22.94 32.73
C PRO A 147 28.88 -22.53 34.22
N GLN A 148 29.46 -21.38 34.58
CA GLN A 148 29.46 -20.84 35.95
C GLN A 148 28.62 -19.54 36.09
N ALA A 149 28.03 -19.04 35.01
CA ALA A 149 27.23 -17.83 35.03
C ALA A 149 25.77 -18.10 35.44
N GLN A 150 25.09 -17.07 35.99
CA GLN A 150 23.67 -17.17 36.34
C GLN A 150 22.82 -17.45 35.08
N PRO A 151 21.85 -18.37 35.13
CA PRO A 151 21.02 -18.74 33.98
C PRO A 151 20.19 -17.55 33.48
N LEU A 152 19.95 -17.48 32.16
CA LEU A 152 19.10 -16.43 31.57
C LEU A 152 17.69 -16.48 32.15
N ASN A 153 17.14 -15.31 32.50
CA ASN A 153 15.79 -15.20 33.05
C ASN A 153 14.72 -15.47 31.97
N GLU A 154 13.51 -15.89 32.37
CA GLU A 154 12.40 -16.17 31.44
C GLU A 154 12.04 -14.97 30.56
N GLU A 155 12.10 -13.75 31.11
CA GLU A 155 11.88 -12.50 30.37
C GLU A 155 12.94 -12.23 29.30
N GLU A 156 14.17 -12.71 29.51
CA GLU A 156 15.29 -12.53 28.59
C GLU A 156 15.24 -13.55 27.45
N MET A 157 14.84 -14.80 27.76
CA MET A 157 14.61 -15.84 26.75
C MET A 157 13.43 -15.49 25.83
N ALA A 158 12.35 -14.92 26.35
CA ALA A 158 11.17 -14.52 25.58
C ALA A 158 11.43 -13.39 24.56
N ARG A 159 12.50 -12.60 24.74
CA ARG A 159 12.92 -11.54 23.80
C ARG A 159 13.82 -12.03 22.66
N LEU A 160 14.32 -13.27 22.76
CA LEU A 160 15.25 -13.87 21.80
C LEU A 160 14.59 -14.86 20.82
N ALA A 161 13.35 -15.29 21.09
CA ALA A 161 12.55 -16.17 20.21
C ALA A 161 11.72 -15.35 19.21
#